data_AF-A0A1F2SET4-F1
#
_entry.id   AF-A0A1F2SET4-F1
#
_cell.length_a   1.000
_cell.length_b   1.000
_cell.length_c   1.000
_cell.angle_alpha   90.00
_cell.angle_beta   90.00
_cell.angle_gamma   90.00
#
_symmetry.space_group_name_H-M   'P 1'
#
loop_
_entity.id
_entity.type
_entity.pdbx_description
1 polymer ?
#
loop_
_entity_poly.entity_id
_entity_poly.type
_entity_poly.pdbx_seq_one_letter_code
_entity_poly.pdbx_strand_id
1 'polypeptide(L)'
;MLLVAAAALVAQPGGTWRAAPEFLPLFAPAGPRAEAYLAYVSPFDLDTVLGEIAADPALVRVPGAWRPRPLPPSDAFGQTGRYDRGRLLRLYGPTRARVARGARLEDGRVREAWTLISPYPRADLARLDDGTLLLVLRLP
;
A
#
# COMPACT_ATOMS: atom_id res chain seq x y z
N MET A 1 -10.52 -8.90 -35.22
CA MET A 1 -11.34 -8.76 -34.00
C MET A 1 -10.37 -8.59 -32.83
N LEU A 2 -10.03 -7.34 -32.49
CA LEU A 2 -9.06 -7.03 -31.44
C LEU A 2 -9.69 -7.35 -30.08
N LEU A 3 -9.09 -8.27 -29.32
CA LEU A 3 -9.34 -8.35 -27.88
C LEU A 3 -8.79 -7.07 -27.25
N VAL A 4 -9.69 -6.15 -26.89
CA VAL A 4 -9.38 -5.12 -25.91
C VAL A 4 -9.22 -5.87 -24.58
N ALA A 5 -7.99 -6.10 -24.16
CA ALA A 5 -7.69 -6.56 -22.82
C ALA A 5 -8.35 -5.55 -21.87
N ALA A 6 -9.39 -6.01 -21.16
CA ALA A 6 -9.97 -5.27 -20.07
C ALA A 6 -8.89 -5.11 -19.00
N ALA A 7 -8.11 -4.03 -19.11
CA ALA A 7 -7.33 -3.53 -18.01
C ALA A 7 -8.35 -3.21 -16.93
N ALA A 8 -8.49 -4.13 -15.97
CA ALA A 8 -9.28 -3.92 -14.77
C ALA A 8 -8.92 -2.53 -14.26
N LEU A 9 -9.90 -1.64 -14.34
CA LEU A 9 -9.82 -0.35 -13.70
C LEU A 9 -9.67 -0.71 -12.23
N VAL A 10 -8.43 -0.71 -11.72
CA VAL A 10 -8.22 -0.42 -10.31
C VAL A 10 -9.08 0.80 -10.11
N ALA A 11 -10.09 0.71 -9.25
CA ALA A 11 -10.64 1.92 -8.69
C ALA A 11 -9.42 2.57 -8.03
N GLN A 12 -8.73 3.46 -8.76
CA GLN A 12 -7.81 4.42 -8.16
C GLN A 12 -8.59 4.91 -6.95
N PRO A 13 -8.04 4.81 -5.73
CA PRO A 13 -8.88 5.03 -4.55
C PRO A 13 -9.35 6.50 -4.45
N GLY A 14 -10.22 6.99 -5.33
CA GLY A 14 -10.45 8.42 -5.57
C GLY A 14 -9.28 9.14 -6.26
N GLY A 15 -9.56 10.34 -6.78
CA GLY A 15 -8.66 11.13 -7.65
C GLY A 15 -7.43 11.76 -6.98
N THR A 16 -7.05 11.31 -5.78
CA THR A 16 -5.94 11.84 -4.97
C THR A 16 -4.73 10.91 -4.96
N TRP A 17 -4.84 9.72 -5.55
CA TRP A 17 -3.76 8.76 -5.65
C TRP A 17 -2.94 8.90 -6.93
N ARG A 18 -1.63 8.87 -6.77
CA ARG A 18 -0.67 8.76 -7.86
C ARG A 18 -0.10 7.35 -7.90
N ALA A 19 -0.11 6.71 -9.07
CA ALA A 19 0.65 5.48 -9.29
C ALA A 19 2.14 5.70 -9.00
N ALA A 20 2.73 4.80 -8.23
CA ALA A 20 4.09 4.95 -7.71
C ALA A 20 4.90 3.65 -7.88
N PRO A 21 5.09 3.16 -9.12
CA PRO A 21 5.79 1.91 -9.39
C PRO A 21 7.24 1.90 -8.90
N GLU A 22 7.84 3.07 -8.68
CA GLU A 22 9.17 3.22 -8.08
C GLU A 22 9.33 2.56 -6.71
N PHE A 23 8.23 2.28 -6.01
CA PHE A 23 8.24 1.57 -4.72
C PHE A 23 8.23 0.05 -4.85
N LEU A 24 7.84 -0.50 -5.99
CA LEU A 24 7.73 -1.95 -6.17
C LEU A 24 9.06 -2.67 -6.03
N PRO A 25 10.19 -2.21 -6.63
CA PRO A 25 11.48 -2.86 -6.43
C PRO A 25 11.94 -2.90 -4.98
N LEU A 26 11.45 -1.95 -4.16
CA LEU A 26 11.81 -1.84 -2.76
C LEU A 26 10.96 -2.78 -1.92
N PHE A 27 9.63 -2.75 -2.05
CA PHE A 27 8.72 -3.33 -1.06
C PHE A 27 7.94 -4.55 -1.55
N ALA A 28 7.91 -4.83 -2.86
CA ALA A 28 7.33 -6.06 -3.38
C ALA A 28 8.38 -7.21 -3.36
N PRO A 29 7.94 -8.48 -3.30
CA PRO A 29 8.81 -9.62 -3.53
C PRO A 29 9.43 -9.58 -4.92
N ALA A 30 10.64 -10.13 -5.07
CA ALA A 30 11.26 -10.30 -6.38
C ALA A 30 10.64 -11.44 -7.20
N GLY A 31 10.86 -11.40 -8.52
CA GLY A 31 10.45 -12.46 -9.45
C GLY A 31 8.98 -12.34 -9.89
N PRO A 32 8.38 -13.44 -10.41
CA PRO A 32 7.03 -13.40 -11.02
C PRO A 32 5.92 -12.89 -10.09
N ARG A 33 6.12 -13.03 -8.78
CA ARG A 33 5.16 -12.53 -7.77
C ARG A 33 5.07 -11.00 -7.74
N ALA A 34 6.08 -10.28 -8.24
CA ALA A 34 6.10 -8.82 -8.29
C ALA A 34 4.96 -8.24 -9.16
N GLU A 35 4.55 -8.95 -10.21
CA GLU A 35 3.53 -8.51 -11.18
C GLU A 35 2.13 -8.38 -10.58
N ALA A 36 1.91 -9.07 -9.45
CA ALA A 36 0.68 -8.97 -8.68
C ALA A 36 0.64 -7.72 -7.78
N TYR A 37 1.77 -7.04 -7.56
CA TYR A 37 1.83 -5.87 -6.70
C TYR A 37 1.64 -4.57 -7.47
N LEU A 38 0.89 -3.65 -6.87
CA LEU A 38 0.75 -2.27 -7.31
C LEU A 38 1.08 -1.35 -6.13
N ALA A 39 1.56 -0.15 -6.45
CA ALA A 39 1.90 0.87 -5.46
C ALA A 39 1.31 2.22 -5.87
N TYR A 40 0.76 2.92 -4.89
CA TYR A 40 0.19 4.25 -5.04
C TYR A 40 0.59 5.13 -3.86
N VAL A 41 0.67 6.44 -4.07
CA VAL A 41 0.84 7.40 -2.99
C VAL A 41 -0.25 8.45 -3.01
N SER A 42 -0.65 8.91 -1.82
CA SER A 42 -1.53 10.05 -1.62
C SER A 42 -0.78 11.10 -0.79
N PRO A 43 -0.96 12.41 -1.07
CA PRO A 43 -0.42 13.46 -0.22
C PRO A 43 -1.12 13.54 1.15
N PHE A 44 -2.26 12.86 1.33
CA PHE A 44 -3.03 12.90 2.57
C PHE A 44 -2.51 11.89 3.61
N ASP A 45 -2.71 12.26 4.87
CA ASP A 45 -2.41 11.39 6.00
C ASP A 45 -3.32 10.15 6.03
N LEU A 46 -2.92 9.19 6.86
CA LEU A 46 -3.59 7.90 6.95
C LEU A 46 -5.04 8.01 7.44
N ASP A 47 -5.35 8.93 8.36
CA ASP A 47 -6.71 9.02 8.92
C ASP A 47 -7.68 9.61 7.88
N THR A 48 -7.23 10.61 7.13
CA THR A 48 -7.96 11.21 6.00
C THR A 48 -8.24 10.15 4.94
N VAL A 49 -7.21 9.44 4.49
CA VAL A 49 -7.36 8.36 3.51
C VAL A 49 -8.31 7.26 3.99
N LEU A 50 -8.21 6.86 5.27
CA LEU A 50 -9.11 5.85 5.82
C LEU A 50 -10.56 6.31 5.86
N GLY A 51 -10.80 7.60 6.11
CA GLY A 51 -12.11 8.21 5.97
C GLY A 51 -12.65 8.14 4.54
N GLU A 52 -11.82 8.45 3.54
CA GLU A 52 -12.19 8.39 2.12
C GLU A 52 -12.57 6.98 1.69
N ILE A 53 -11.73 5.99 1.99
CA ILE A 53 -12.00 4.59 1.56
C ILE A 53 -13.11 3.95 2.40
N ALA A 54 -13.44 4.48 3.58
CA ALA A 54 -14.49 3.90 4.42
C ALA A 54 -15.88 3.92 3.75
N ALA A 55 -16.11 4.78 2.76
CA ALA A 55 -17.34 4.80 1.98
C ALA A 55 -17.44 3.65 0.95
N ASP A 56 -16.34 2.95 0.66
CA ASP A 56 -16.33 1.89 -0.33
C ASP A 56 -17.02 0.61 0.20
N PRO A 57 -18.13 0.18 -0.43
CA PRO A 57 -18.86 -1.01 -0.01
C PRO A 57 -18.10 -2.31 -0.29
N ALA A 58 -17.08 -2.29 -1.15
CA ALA A 58 -16.28 -3.46 -1.47
C ALA A 58 -15.23 -3.80 -0.39
N LEU A 59 -15.01 -2.94 0.61
CA LEU A 59 -14.04 -3.24 1.68
C LEU A 59 -14.56 -4.33 2.62
N VAL A 60 -13.73 -5.33 2.86
CA VAL A 60 -13.98 -6.36 3.87
C VAL A 60 -13.94 -5.74 5.28
N ARG A 61 -15.02 -5.89 6.04
CA ARG A 61 -15.19 -5.37 7.41
C ARG A 61 -15.08 -6.48 8.45
N VAL A 62 -13.86 -6.90 8.74
CA VAL A 62 -13.57 -7.83 9.86
C VAL A 62 -12.92 -7.08 11.02
N PRO A 63 -13.06 -7.57 12.27
CA PRO A 63 -12.42 -6.93 13.42
C PRO A 63 -10.93 -6.69 13.21
N GLY A 64 -10.49 -5.44 13.37
CA GLY A 64 -9.09 -5.04 13.23
C GLY A 64 -8.63 -4.69 11.81
N ALA A 65 -9.44 -4.97 10.77
CA ALA A 65 -9.17 -4.45 9.43
C ALA A 65 -9.31 -2.92 9.42
N TRP A 66 -8.51 -2.26 8.58
CA TRP A 66 -8.52 -0.80 8.38
C TRP A 66 -8.22 0.04 9.61
N ARG A 67 -7.84 -0.57 10.74
CA ARG A 67 -7.47 0.13 11.96
C ARG A 67 -5.98 0.50 11.92
N PRO A 68 -5.61 1.79 11.99
CA PRO A 68 -4.22 2.22 12.13
C PRO A 68 -3.58 1.60 13.35
N ARG A 69 -2.37 1.06 13.18
CA ARG A 69 -1.52 0.61 14.28
C ARG A 69 -0.10 1.13 14.08
N PRO A 70 0.55 1.66 15.14
CA PRO A 70 1.96 1.99 15.06
C PRO A 70 2.77 0.69 14.99
N LEU A 71 3.60 0.55 13.96
CA LEU A 71 4.49 -0.59 13.74
C LEU A 71 5.93 -0.11 13.58
N PRO A 72 6.93 -0.93 13.98
CA PRO A 72 8.30 -0.68 13.57
C PRO A 72 8.40 -0.78 12.03
N PRO A 73 9.34 -0.07 11.39
CA PRO A 73 9.45 -0.06 9.92
C PRO A 73 9.62 -1.45 9.31
N SER A 74 10.38 -2.34 9.96
CA SER A 74 10.55 -3.74 9.51
C SER A 74 9.23 -4.49 9.36
N ASP A 75 8.28 -4.24 10.25
CA ASP A 75 6.99 -4.92 10.28
C ASP A 75 5.97 -4.24 9.37
N ALA A 76 6.15 -2.93 9.13
CA ALA A 76 5.31 -2.16 8.21
C ALA A 76 5.56 -2.59 6.75
N PHE A 77 6.83 -2.68 6.35
CA PHE A 77 7.25 -2.96 4.96
C PHE A 77 7.60 -4.43 4.70
N GLY A 78 7.61 -5.27 5.73
CA GLY A 78 7.89 -6.71 5.62
C GLY A 78 9.35 -7.02 5.26
N GLN A 79 9.64 -8.29 5.02
CA GLN A 79 11.03 -8.77 4.82
C GLN A 79 11.38 -9.13 3.37
N THR A 80 10.38 -9.20 2.49
CA THR A 80 10.51 -9.75 1.13
C THR A 80 11.04 -8.77 0.11
N GLY A 81 11.02 -7.47 0.44
CA GLY A 81 11.54 -6.40 -0.40
C GLY A 81 13.07 -6.30 -0.42
N ARG A 82 13.63 -5.61 -1.42
CA ARG A 82 15.08 -5.42 -1.61
C ARG A 82 15.65 -4.15 -0.98
N TYR A 83 14.87 -3.44 -0.17
CA TYR A 83 15.32 -2.20 0.47
C TYR A 83 16.44 -2.44 1.51
N ASP A 84 17.31 -1.44 1.70
CA ASP A 84 18.29 -1.45 2.80
C ASP A 84 17.56 -1.22 4.13
N ARG A 85 17.46 -2.30 4.93
CA ARG A 85 16.76 -2.29 6.22
C ARG A 85 17.43 -1.37 7.23
N GLY A 86 18.75 -1.31 7.25
CA GLY A 86 19.49 -0.44 8.14
C GLY A 86 19.26 1.03 7.80
N ARG A 87 19.25 1.36 6.51
CA ARG A 87 18.91 2.71 6.03
C ARG A 87 17.47 3.07 6.36
N LEU A 88 16.51 2.16 6.17
CA LEU A 88 15.12 2.40 6.52
C LEU A 88 14.93 2.64 8.02
N LEU A 89 15.56 1.83 8.88
CA LEU A 89 15.49 1.99 10.34
C LEU A 89 16.10 3.32 10.79
N ARG A 90 17.26 3.72 10.24
CA ARG A 90 17.87 5.02 10.53
C ARG A 90 17.00 6.18 10.06
N LEU A 91 16.35 6.04 8.90
CA LEU A 91 15.47 7.06 8.35
C LEU A 91 14.25 7.31 9.25
N TYR A 92 13.65 6.26 9.81
CA TYR A 92 12.55 6.40 10.77
C TYR A 92 13.02 6.85 12.16
N GLY A 93 14.23 6.46 12.59
CA GLY A 93 14.75 6.80 13.91
C GLY A 93 13.76 6.37 15.02
N PRO A 94 13.32 7.28 15.91
CA PRO A 94 12.34 6.96 16.95
C PRO A 94 10.89 6.88 16.44
N THR A 95 10.61 7.34 15.21
CA THR A 95 9.27 7.40 14.64
C THR A 95 8.78 6.02 14.23
N ARG A 96 7.52 5.70 14.53
CA ARG A 96 6.85 4.49 14.07
C ARG A 96 5.99 4.79 12.85
N ALA A 97 5.96 3.86 11.89
CA ALA A 97 4.99 3.94 10.80
C ALA A 97 3.61 3.58 11.34
N ARG A 98 2.58 4.36 11.02
CA ARG A 98 1.19 3.98 11.21
C ARG A 98 0.76 3.15 10.02
N VAL A 99 0.20 1.98 10.29
CA VAL A 99 -0.16 1.00 9.26
C VAL A 99 -1.61 0.56 9.44
N ALA A 100 -2.37 0.59 8.36
CA ALA A 100 -3.68 -0.04 8.26
C ALA A 100 -3.64 -1.12 7.19
N ARG A 101 -4.30 -2.26 7.45
CA ARG A 101 -4.36 -3.39 6.52
C ARG A 101 -5.80 -3.84 6.36
N GLY A 102 -6.15 -4.26 5.17
CA GLY A 102 -7.47 -4.78 4.88
C GLY A 102 -7.52 -5.43 3.51
N ALA A 103 -8.71 -5.81 3.09
CA ALA A 103 -8.93 -6.47 1.82
C ALA A 103 -10.15 -5.89 1.11
N ARG A 104 -10.10 -5.86 -0.22
CA ARG A 104 -11.20 -5.42 -1.07
C ARG A 104 -11.78 -6.61 -1.84
N LEU A 105 -13.10 -6.63 -1.94
CA LEU A 105 -13.87 -7.60 -2.70
C LEU A 105 -14.05 -7.14 -4.15
N GLU A 106 -14.10 -8.10 -5.05
CA GLU A 106 -14.61 -7.96 -6.41
C GLU A 106 -15.45 -9.21 -6.67
N ASP A 107 -16.69 -9.04 -7.16
CA ASP A 107 -17.64 -10.14 -7.39
C ASP A 107 -17.79 -11.10 -6.19
N GLY A 108 -17.82 -10.54 -4.98
CA GLY A 108 -17.98 -11.30 -3.73
C GLY A 108 -16.75 -12.11 -3.28
N ARG A 109 -15.60 -11.96 -3.96
CA ARG A 109 -14.33 -12.62 -3.60
C ARG A 109 -13.28 -11.60 -3.24
N VAL A 110 -12.41 -11.96 -2.29
CA VAL A 110 -11.25 -11.13 -1.97
C VAL A 110 -10.29 -11.14 -3.17
N ARG A 111 -10.12 -9.98 -3.81
CA ARG A 111 -9.21 -9.81 -4.96
C ARG A 111 -8.00 -8.98 -4.64
N GLU A 112 -8.06 -8.15 -3.61
CA GLU A 112 -6.95 -7.28 -3.27
C GLU A 112 -6.70 -7.29 -1.77
N ALA A 113 -5.43 -7.41 -1.39
CA ALA A 113 -4.96 -7.17 -0.04
C ALA A 113 -4.21 -5.83 -0.01
N TRP A 114 -4.66 -4.91 0.84
CA TRP A 114 -4.16 -3.55 0.92
C TRP A 114 -3.34 -3.35 2.18
N THR A 115 -2.21 -2.66 2.04
CA THR A 115 -1.39 -2.16 3.16
C THR A 115 -1.16 -0.66 2.96
N LEU A 116 -1.71 0.14 3.87
CA LEU A 116 -1.53 1.60 3.91
C LEU A 116 -0.50 1.95 4.97
N ILE A 117 0.44 2.84 4.64
CA ILE A 117 1.58 3.19 5.49
C ILE A 117 1.79 4.69 5.47
N SER A 118 1.86 5.32 6.66
CA SER A 118 2.15 6.75 6.82
C SER A 118 2.95 7.02 8.11
N PRO A 119 3.92 7.96 8.12
CA PRO A 119 4.55 8.53 6.93
C PRO A 119 5.27 7.42 6.14
N TYR A 120 5.57 7.64 4.86
CA TYR A 120 6.27 6.66 4.01
C TYR A 120 7.62 7.20 3.55
N PRO A 121 8.65 6.35 3.36
CA PRO A 121 9.94 6.81 2.84
C PRO A 121 9.81 7.12 1.36
N ARG A 122 10.57 8.09 0.86
CA ARG A 122 10.78 8.22 -0.59
C ARG A 122 11.48 6.98 -1.15
N ALA A 123 11.33 6.75 -2.45
CA ALA A 123 11.93 5.60 -3.13
C ALA A 123 13.47 5.58 -3.05
N ASP A 124 14.10 6.74 -2.89
CA ASP A 124 15.55 6.85 -2.66
C ASP A 124 15.97 6.60 -1.20
N LEU A 125 15.01 6.37 -0.29
CA LEU A 125 15.21 6.25 1.15
C LEU A 125 15.99 7.44 1.76
N ALA A 126 15.79 8.66 1.23
CA ALA A 126 16.47 9.87 1.72
C ALA A 126 15.65 10.65 2.75
N ARG A 127 14.31 10.61 2.66
CA ARG A 127 13.41 11.25 3.63
C ARG A 127 12.08 10.51 3.77
N LEU A 128 11.36 10.82 4.85
CA LEU A 128 9.94 10.48 5.00
C LEU A 128 9.10 11.60 4.39
N ASP A 129 8.06 11.22 3.63
CA ASP A 129 6.98 12.12 3.22
C ASP A 129 5.75 11.82 4.10
N ASP A 130 5.03 12.86 4.54
CA ASP A 130 3.94 12.77 5.53
C ASP A 130 2.63 12.15 4.99
N GLY A 131 2.57 11.89 3.68
CA GLY A 131 1.42 11.28 3.04
C GLY A 131 1.27 9.79 3.35
N THR A 132 0.54 9.09 2.47
CA THR A 132 0.25 7.66 2.61
C THR A 132 0.72 6.87 1.39
N LEU A 133 1.52 5.84 1.61
CA LEU A 133 1.81 4.80 0.63
C LEU A 133 0.78 3.68 0.75
N LEU A 134 0.19 3.30 -0.38
CA LEU A 134 -0.66 2.12 -0.52
C LEU A 134 0.10 1.06 -1.34
N LEU A 135 0.28 -0.12 -0.74
CA LEU A 135 0.71 -1.33 -1.43
C LEU A 135 -0.51 -2.25 -1.61
N VAL A 136 -0.76 -2.66 -2.85
CA VAL A 136 -1.86 -3.56 -3.21
C VAL A 136 -1.25 -4.86 -3.72
N LEU A 137 -1.63 -5.99 -3.11
CA LEU A 137 -1.40 -7.32 -3.67
C LEU A 137 -2.69 -7.79 -4.34
N ARG A 138 -2.65 -8.02 -5.65
CA ARG A 138 -3.74 -8.66 -6.39
C ARG A 138 -3.67 -10.17 -6.22
N LEU A 139 -4.83 -10.76 -5.95
CA LEU A 139 -5.02 -12.17 -5.72
C LEU A 139 -5.71 -12.79 -6.94
N PRO A 140 -5.32 -14.01 -7.34
CA PRO A 140 -5.88 -14.70 -8.50
C PRO A 140 -7.36 -15.02 -8.35
#